data_AF-A0A919HVA0-F1
#
_entry.id   AF-A0A919HVA0-F1
#
_cell.length_a   1.000
_cell.length_b   1.000
_cell.length_c   1.000
_cell.angle_alpha   90.00
_cell.angle_beta   90.00
_cell.angle_gamma   90.00
#
_symmetry.space_group_name_H-M   'P 1'
#
loop_
_entity.id
_entity.type
_entity.pdbx_description
1 polymer ?
#
loop_
_entity_poly.entity_id
_entity_poly.type
_entity_poly.pdbx_seq_one_letter_code
_entity_poly.pdbx_strand_id
1 'polypeptide(L)'
;MAALLLMVAWNMSEAHKVINLLRHAPKDDIVVMLMCMSLTVLFDMVIAISVGIVLASLLFMRRIARMTHLAPVNVEVPDDVLVLRVIGPLFFAAAEGLFNDLETRIAGKRIVVLKWDAVPVLDAGGRMPSSAL
;
A
#
# COMPACT_ATOMS: atom_id res chain seq x y z
N MET A 1 -43.25 15.91 9.07
CA MET A 1 -42.27 15.16 8.24
C MET A 1 -40.82 15.55 8.52
N ALA A 2 -40.47 16.84 8.56
CA ALA A 2 -39.09 17.29 8.83
C ALA A 2 -38.48 16.75 10.15
N ALA A 3 -39.26 16.66 11.23
CA ALA A 3 -38.81 16.10 12.50
C ALA A 3 -38.41 14.60 12.39
N LEU A 4 -39.13 13.83 11.57
CA LEU A 4 -38.84 12.41 11.36
C LEU A 4 -37.58 12.24 10.50
N LEU A 5 -37.38 13.09 9.49
CA LEU A 5 -36.15 13.11 8.69
C LEU A 5 -34.92 13.49 9.51
N LEU A 6 -35.04 14.48 10.41
CA LEU A 6 -33.95 14.85 11.33
C LEU A 6 -33.61 13.69 12.28
N MET A 7 -34.60 12.98 12.83
CA MET A 7 -34.37 11.83 13.70
C MET A 7 -33.67 10.68 12.95
N VAL A 8 -34.11 10.37 11.73
CA VAL A 8 -33.51 9.31 10.91
C VAL A 8 -32.10 9.69 10.46
N ALA A 9 -31.90 10.94 10.01
CA ALA A 9 -30.57 11.44 9.64
C ALA A 9 -29.61 11.43 10.83
N TRP A 10 -30.06 11.82 12.01
CA TRP A 10 -29.25 11.77 13.23
C TRP A 10 -28.88 10.33 13.62
N ASN A 11 -29.82 9.41 13.50
CA ASN A 11 -29.60 7.99 13.77
C ASN A 11 -28.63 7.33 12.76
N MET A 12 -28.76 7.67 11.47
CA MET A 12 -27.89 7.13 10.42
C MET A 12 -26.50 7.78 10.39
N SER A 13 -26.39 9.07 10.72
CA SER A 13 -25.12 9.79 10.63
C SER A 13 -24.09 9.29 11.63
N GLU A 14 -24.52 8.65 12.73
CA GLU A 14 -23.70 8.02 13.77
C GLU A 14 -22.36 8.77 13.99
N ALA A 15 -22.43 10.11 14.10
CA ALA A 15 -21.29 11.00 13.86
C ALA A 15 -20.12 10.74 14.82
N HIS A 16 -20.42 10.23 16.02
CA HIS A 16 -19.45 9.79 17.00
C HIS A 16 -18.55 8.65 16.48
N LYS A 17 -19.09 7.70 15.70
CA LYS A 17 -18.31 6.63 15.07
C LYS A 17 -17.41 7.16 13.96
N VAL A 18 -17.92 8.09 13.14
CA VAL A 18 -17.12 8.74 12.09
C VAL A 18 -15.93 9.48 12.72
N ILE A 19 -16.16 10.23 13.79
CA ILE A 19 -15.10 10.94 14.54
C ILE A 19 -14.13 9.94 15.18
N ASN A 20 -14.63 8.82 15.72
CA ASN A 20 -13.77 7.81 16.33
C ASN A 20 -12.89 7.10 15.29
N LEU A 21 -13.43 6.83 14.09
CA LEU A 21 -12.71 6.30 12.94
C LEU A 21 -11.68 7.32 12.44
N LEU A 22 -12.04 8.60 12.34
CA LEU A 22 -11.13 9.67 11.95
C LEU A 22 -9.92 9.77 12.89
N ARG A 23 -10.08 9.40 14.17
CA ARG A 23 -9.02 9.48 15.18
C ARG A 23 -8.13 8.23 15.26
N HIS A 24 -8.64 7.06 14.88
CA HIS A 24 -7.93 5.78 15.03
C HIS A 24 -7.54 5.10 13.71
N ALA A 25 -8.14 5.48 12.58
CA ALA A 25 -7.86 4.86 11.28
C ALA A 25 -6.49 5.30 10.71
N PRO A 26 -5.85 4.45 9.88
CA PRO A 26 -4.64 4.85 9.16
C PRO A 26 -4.92 6.06 8.26
N LYS A 27 -3.90 6.92 8.09
CA LYS A 27 -4.02 8.19 7.35
C LYS A 27 -4.58 8.00 5.93
N ASP A 28 -4.19 6.93 5.26
CA ASP A 28 -4.66 6.59 3.91
C ASP A 28 -6.19 6.42 3.87
N ASP A 29 -6.77 5.71 4.85
CA ASP A 29 -8.21 5.42 4.91
C ASP A 29 -9.03 6.67 5.27
N ILE A 30 -8.47 7.56 6.10
CA ILE A 30 -9.09 8.84 6.47
C ILE A 30 -9.25 9.74 5.24
N VAL A 31 -8.23 9.81 4.38
CA VAL A 31 -8.29 10.61 3.15
C VAL A 31 -9.40 10.11 2.23
N VAL A 32 -9.55 8.79 2.07
CA VAL A 32 -10.65 8.21 1.27
C VAL A 32 -12.00 8.61 1.82
N MET A 33 -12.19 8.46 3.13
CA MET A 33 -13.45 8.74 3.79
C MET A 33 -13.85 10.21 3.66
N LEU A 34 -12.92 11.14 3.93
CA LEU A 34 -13.16 12.57 3.80
C LEU A 34 -13.43 12.97 2.35
N MET A 35 -12.69 12.40 1.40
CA MET A 35 -12.89 12.67 -0.02
C MET A 35 -14.27 12.20 -0.47
N CYS A 36 -14.66 10.96 -0.15
CA CYS A 36 -15.95 10.39 -0.51
C CYS A 36 -17.12 11.18 0.11
N MET A 37 -17.03 11.51 1.40
CA MET A 37 -18.03 12.31 2.10
C MET A 37 -18.18 13.71 1.48
N SER A 38 -17.06 14.37 1.15
CA SER A 38 -17.08 15.69 0.52
C SER A 38 -17.67 15.64 -0.89
N LEU A 39 -17.31 14.62 -1.68
CA LEU A 39 -17.81 14.44 -3.05
C LEU A 39 -19.33 14.19 -3.08
N THR A 40 -19.84 13.44 -2.09
CA THR A 40 -21.28 13.15 -1.96
C THR A 40 -22.10 14.42 -1.69
N VAL A 41 -21.56 15.35 -0.90
CA VAL A 41 -22.25 16.60 -0.54
C VAL A 41 -22.16 17.65 -1.66
N LEU A 42 -21.05 17.69 -2.40
CA LEU A 42 -20.78 18.74 -3.39
C LEU A 42 -21.26 18.38 -4.81
N PHE A 43 -21.23 17.10 -5.20
CA PHE A 43 -21.51 16.66 -6.58
C PHE A 43 -22.71 15.72 -6.65
N ASP A 44 -22.49 14.43 -6.35
CA ASP A 44 -23.50 13.38 -6.43
C ASP A 44 -23.00 12.11 -5.70
N MET A 45 -23.94 11.33 -5.15
CA MET A 45 -23.70 10.00 -4.58
C MET A 45 -23.01 9.06 -5.57
N VAL A 46 -23.42 9.03 -6.84
CA VAL A 46 -22.86 8.08 -7.84
C VAL A 46 -21.39 8.40 -8.15
N ILE A 47 -21.07 9.68 -8.32
CA ILE A 47 -19.69 10.14 -8.55
C ILE A 47 -18.84 9.84 -7.31
N ALA A 48 -19.37 10.09 -6.11
CA ALA A 48 -18.68 9.79 -4.86
C ALA A 48 -18.31 8.31 -4.72
N ILE A 49 -19.26 7.41 -4.96
CA ILE A 49 -19.04 5.97 -4.84
C ILE A 49 -18.02 5.48 -5.88
N SER A 50 -18.15 5.91 -7.14
CA SER A 50 -17.23 5.49 -8.21
C SER A 50 -15.78 5.90 -7.92
N VAL A 51 -15.55 7.17 -7.59
CA VAL A 51 -14.22 7.68 -7.23
C VAL A 51 -13.69 7.03 -5.94
N GLY A 52 -14.56 6.85 -4.94
CA GLY A 52 -14.22 6.21 -3.67
C GLY A 52 -13.71 4.79 -3.84
N ILE A 53 -14.37 3.97 -4.68
CA ILE A 53 -13.95 2.60 -4.96
C ILE A 53 -12.59 2.57 -5.66
N VAL A 54 -12.40 3.42 -6.67
CA VAL A 54 -11.12 3.49 -7.40
C VAL A 54 -9.99 3.85 -6.44
N LEU A 55 -10.17 4.90 -5.64
CA LEU A 55 -9.15 5.36 -4.70
C LEU A 55 -8.87 4.34 -3.59
N ALA A 56 -9.91 3.68 -3.06
CA ALA A 56 -9.77 2.59 -2.08
C ALA A 56 -8.98 1.41 -2.67
N SER A 57 -9.24 1.04 -3.93
CA SER A 57 -8.51 -0.05 -4.60
C SER A 57 -7.02 0.27 -4.78
N LEU A 58 -6.70 1.52 -5.14
CA LEU A 58 -5.33 1.98 -5.31
C LEU A 58 -4.56 1.99 -3.99
N LEU A 59 -5.18 2.50 -2.91
CA LEU A 59 -4.57 2.49 -1.59
C LEU A 59 -4.38 1.09 -1.04
N PHE A 60 -5.32 0.19 -1.31
CA PHE A 60 -5.18 -1.22 -0.97
C PHE A 60 -4.00 -1.86 -1.71
N MET A 61 -3.88 -1.62 -3.02
CA MET A 61 -2.74 -2.08 -3.81
C MET A 61 -1.42 -1.53 -3.26
N ARG A 62 -1.36 -0.23 -2.91
CA ARG A 62 -0.20 0.39 -2.28
C ARG A 62 0.13 -0.24 -0.92
N ARG A 63 -0.89 -0.57 -0.13
CA ARG A 63 -0.71 -1.27 1.15
C ARG A 63 -0.09 -2.65 0.97
N ILE A 64 -0.51 -3.41 -0.04
CA ILE A 64 0.09 -4.70 -0.40
C ILE A 64 1.53 -4.51 -0.86
N ALA A 65 1.80 -3.53 -1.72
CA ALA A 65 3.15 -3.24 -2.21
C ALA A 65 4.12 -2.93 -1.06
N ARG A 66 3.67 -2.19 -0.04
CA ARG A 66 4.48 -1.86 1.15
C ARG A 66 4.76 -3.04 2.08
N MET A 67 4.10 -4.18 1.92
CA MET A 67 4.45 -5.39 2.69
C MET A 67 5.72 -6.06 2.16
N THR A 68 6.08 -5.76 0.91
CA THR A 68 7.27 -6.31 0.26
C THR A 68 8.51 -5.62 0.80
N HIS A 69 9.41 -6.40 1.39
CA HIS A 69 10.64 -5.88 2.02
C HIS A 69 11.80 -6.87 1.91
N LEU A 70 13.02 -6.34 2.09
CA LEU A 70 14.25 -7.12 2.16
C LEU A 70 14.54 -7.48 3.62
N ALA A 71 14.70 -8.77 3.89
CA ALA A 71 15.19 -9.26 5.17
C ALA A 71 16.64 -9.76 5.01
N PRO A 72 17.60 -9.26 5.80
CA PRO A 72 18.95 -9.83 5.81
C PRO A 72 18.89 -11.26 6.36
N VAL A 73 19.64 -12.17 5.73
CA VAL A 73 19.77 -13.54 6.23
C VAL A 73 21.06 -13.60 7.04
N ASN A 74 20.96 -13.96 8.33
CA ASN A 74 22.12 -14.23 9.18
C ASN A 74 22.78 -15.54 8.73
N VAL A 75 23.70 -15.44 7.79
CA VAL A 75 24.64 -16.50 7.41
C VAL A 75 26.04 -15.91 7.57
N GLU A 76 27.00 -16.71 8.03
CA GLU A 76 28.41 -16.30 8.01
C GLU A 76 28.87 -16.28 6.55
N VAL A 77 28.87 -15.08 5.97
CA VAL A 77 29.34 -14.79 4.63
C VAL A 77 30.53 -13.83 4.71
N PRO A 78 31.53 -13.95 3.82
CA PRO A 78 32.62 -12.98 3.73
C PRO A 78 32.09 -11.55 3.56
N ASP A 79 32.82 -10.54 4.06
CA ASP A 79 32.40 -9.14 4.01
C ASP A 79 32.08 -8.63 2.59
N ASP A 80 32.55 -9.30 1.55
CA ASP A 80 32.25 -8.99 0.14
C ASP A 80 30.88 -9.49 -0.35
N VAL A 81 30.15 -10.28 0.43
CA VAL A 81 28.91 -10.97 0.02
C VAL A 81 27.71 -10.49 0.84
N LEU A 82 26.65 -10.06 0.14
CA LEU A 82 25.39 -9.62 0.74
C LEU A 82 24.28 -10.64 0.44
N VAL A 83 23.71 -11.26 1.48
CA VAL A 83 22.59 -12.21 1.36
C VAL A 83 21.29 -11.56 1.82
N LEU A 84 20.37 -11.34 0.89
CA LEU A 84 19.07 -10.72 1.15
C LEU A 84 17.95 -11.67 0.75
N ARG A 85 16.90 -11.73 1.58
CA ARG A 85 15.67 -12.46 1.26
C ARG A 85 14.58 -11.46 0.90
N VAL A 86 13.94 -11.67 -0.24
CA VAL A 86 12.75 -10.90 -0.63
C VAL A 86 11.53 -11.57 -0.01
N ILE A 87 10.77 -10.82 0.77
CA ILE A 87 9.56 -11.31 1.44
C ILE A 87 8.39 -10.46 0.98
N GLY A 88 7.37 -11.09 0.41
CA GLY A 88 6.14 -10.42 -0.05
C GLY A 88 5.92 -10.50 -1.56
N PRO A 89 4.74 -10.08 -2.04
CA PRO A 89 4.38 -10.14 -3.45
C PRO A 89 5.23 -9.16 -4.27
N LEU A 90 5.83 -9.63 -5.36
CA LEU A 90 6.65 -8.79 -6.23
C LEU A 90 5.90 -8.48 -7.54
N PHE A 91 5.35 -7.30 -7.61
CA PHE A 91 4.71 -6.73 -8.78
C PHE A 91 5.30 -5.35 -9.04
N PHE A 92 5.00 -4.76 -10.20
CA PHE A 92 5.62 -3.50 -10.66
C PHE A 92 5.64 -2.40 -9.57
N ALA A 93 4.51 -2.18 -8.88
CA ALA A 93 4.42 -1.13 -7.86
C ALA A 93 5.19 -1.43 -6.56
N ALA A 94 5.58 -2.69 -6.31
CA ALA A 94 6.44 -3.07 -5.18
C ALA A 94 7.92 -3.11 -5.58
N ALA A 95 8.21 -3.36 -6.86
CA ALA A 95 9.56 -3.54 -7.38
C ALA A 95 10.41 -2.27 -7.23
N GLU A 96 9.85 -1.10 -7.56
CA GLU A 96 10.57 0.19 -7.45
C GLU A 96 11.05 0.48 -6.02
N GLY A 97 10.20 0.23 -5.01
CA GLY A 97 10.58 0.38 -3.60
C GLY A 97 11.66 -0.61 -3.17
N LEU A 98 11.60 -1.84 -3.67
CA LEU A 98 12.61 -2.88 -3.42
C LEU A 98 13.96 -2.49 -4.02
N PHE A 99 13.99 -1.98 -5.26
CA PHE A 99 15.22 -1.57 -5.93
C PHE A 99 15.92 -0.42 -5.20
N ASN A 100 15.18 0.57 -4.72
CA ASN A 100 15.76 1.66 -3.92
C ASN A 100 16.40 1.15 -2.60
N ASP A 101 15.76 0.20 -1.91
CA ASP A 101 16.33 -0.41 -0.69
C ASP A 101 17.54 -1.30 -1.04
N LEU A 102 17.53 -1.98 -2.20
CA LEU A 102 18.67 -2.74 -2.71
C LEU A 102 19.86 -1.83 -3.03
N GLU A 103 19.69 -0.77 -3.82
CA GLU A 103 20.76 0.15 -4.20
C GLU A 103 21.48 0.74 -2.98
N THR A 104 20.70 1.12 -1.96
CA THR A 104 21.24 1.65 -0.70
C THR A 104 22.11 0.61 0.03
N ARG A 105 21.81 -0.68 -0.09
CA ARG A 105 22.52 -1.78 0.61
C ARG A 105 23.64 -2.41 -0.21
N ILE A 106 23.63 -2.25 -1.54
CA ILE A 106 24.63 -2.82 -2.45
C ILE A 106 25.92 -1.98 -2.47
N ALA A 107 25.88 -0.72 -2.04
CA ALA A 107 27.05 0.16 -2.01
C ALA A 107 28.24 -0.47 -1.26
N GLY A 108 29.26 -0.89 -2.01
CA GLY A 108 30.50 -1.46 -1.48
C GLY A 108 30.54 -3.00 -1.36
N LYS A 109 29.59 -3.74 -1.94
CA LYS A 109 29.57 -5.22 -1.96
C LYS A 109 29.83 -5.76 -3.36
N ARG A 110 30.62 -6.85 -3.48
CA ARG A 110 31.03 -7.45 -4.76
C ARG A 110 30.05 -8.51 -5.26
N ILE A 111 29.39 -9.23 -4.34
CA ILE A 111 28.48 -10.33 -4.67
C ILE A 111 27.18 -10.13 -3.88
N VAL A 112 26.04 -10.18 -4.58
CA VAL A 112 24.71 -10.07 -3.97
C VAL A 112 23.93 -11.34 -4.26
N VAL A 113 23.49 -12.02 -3.21
CA VAL A 113 22.67 -13.24 -3.29
C VAL A 113 21.25 -12.89 -2.83
N LEU A 114 20.30 -12.92 -3.77
CA LEU A 114 18.88 -12.74 -3.46
C LEU A 114 18.18 -14.10 -3.33
N LYS A 115 17.52 -14.33 -2.19
CA LYS A 115 16.67 -15.49 -1.93
C LYS A 115 15.20 -15.13 -2.19
N TRP A 116 14.58 -15.84 -3.13
CA TRP A 116 13.22 -15.59 -3.67
C TRP A 116 12.14 -16.50 -3.11
N ASP A 117 12.50 -17.34 -2.14
CA ASP A 117 11.66 -18.39 -1.54
C ASP A 117 10.35 -17.89 -0.91
N ALA A 118 10.25 -16.61 -0.55
CA ALA A 118 9.06 -16.00 0.06
C ALA A 118 8.33 -15.01 -0.85
N VAL A 119 8.42 -15.20 -2.17
CA VAL A 119 7.69 -14.40 -3.17
C VAL A 119 6.49 -15.21 -3.68
N PRO A 120 5.27 -14.97 -3.17
CA PRO A 120 4.09 -15.77 -3.51
C PRO A 120 3.54 -15.47 -4.91
N VAL A 121 3.78 -14.25 -5.44
CA VAL A 121 3.28 -13.79 -6.73
C VAL A 121 4.35 -12.93 -7.40
N LEU A 122 4.61 -13.20 -8.68
CA LEU A 122 5.52 -12.43 -9.54
C LEU A 122 4.77 -12.02 -10.81
N ASP A 123 4.60 -10.72 -11.02
CA ASP A 123 3.96 -10.17 -12.22
C ASP A 123 4.98 -9.84 -13.32
N ALA A 124 4.54 -9.66 -14.57
CA ALA A 124 5.38 -9.34 -15.72
C ALA A 124 6.23 -8.07 -15.51
N GLY A 125 5.73 -7.09 -14.75
CA GLY A 125 6.51 -5.90 -14.37
C GLY A 125 7.61 -6.15 -13.34
N GLY A 126 7.64 -7.32 -12.69
CA GLY A 126 8.76 -7.79 -11.86
C GLY A 126 9.90 -8.42 -12.67
N ARG A 127 9.74 -8.60 -13.99
CA ARG A 127 10.85 -8.95 -14.88
C ARG A 127 11.64 -7.69 -15.19
N MET A 128 12.76 -7.49 -14.50
CA MET A 128 13.73 -6.49 -14.92
C MET A 128 14.28 -6.85 -16.31
N PRO A 129 14.52 -5.87 -17.20
CA PRO A 129 15.25 -6.10 -18.44
C PRO A 129 16.71 -6.42 -18.07
N SER A 130 17.17 -7.60 -18.43
CA SER A 130 18.53 -8.10 -18.18
C SER A 130 19.62 -7.41 -19.04
N SER A 131 19.40 -6.16 -19.48
CA SER A 131 20.24 -5.48 -20.47
C SER A 131 21.05 -4.30 -19.89
N ALA A 132 21.25 -4.24 -18.58
CA ALA A 132 22.04 -3.19 -17.92
C ALA A 132 23.08 -3.74 -16.92
N LEU A 133 23.64 -4.92 -17.22
CA LEU A 133 24.88 -5.42 -16.60
C LEU A 133 25.96 -5.54 -17.67
#